data_AF-A0A814YX87-F1
#
_entry.id   AF-A0A814YX87-F1
#
_cell.length_a   1.000
_cell.length_b   1.000
_cell.length_c   1.000
_cell.angle_alpha   90.00
_cell.angle_beta   90.00
_cell.angle_gamma   90.00
#
_symmetry.space_group_name_H-M   'P 1'
#
loop_
_entity.id
_entity.type
_entity.pdbx_description
1 polymer ?
#
loop_
_entity_poly.entity_id
_entity_poly.type
_entity_poly.pdbx_seq_one_letter_code
_entity_poly.pdbx_strand_id
1 'polypeptide(L)'
;MKNIIGHVFYQLAIIFFILFAGSKVFDIDADRPVDSIVEPSKHFTMIFNVFVLMTLFNEINCRKIHDEKNVFRGIFTNSTFCDIWIVTFIVQIIIAQYGSFVFSCVALTLEQWMWCLFFGVSVLLWHQVINLIPVTRHIPKLGVDDVDELALSVDLGPEEPSRLGASLT
;
A
#
# COMPACT_ATOMS: atom_id res chain seq x y z
N MET A 1 1.10 8.59 -4.53
CA MET A 1 0.79 8.55 -3.08
C MET A 1 -0.53 7.84 -2.76
N LYS A 2 -1.60 7.97 -3.57
CA LYS A 2 -2.90 7.31 -3.29
C LYS A 2 -2.80 5.81 -2.96
N ASN A 3 -2.02 5.06 -3.74
CA ASN A 3 -1.89 3.60 -3.59
C ASN A 3 -1.19 3.24 -2.27
N ILE A 4 -0.16 3.99 -1.89
CA ILE A 4 0.58 3.76 -0.64
C ILE A 4 -0.32 4.06 0.56
N ILE A 5 -0.99 5.20 0.57
CA ILE A 5 -1.88 5.61 1.67
C ILE A 5 -3.07 4.64 1.79
N GLY A 6 -3.68 4.26 0.67
CA GLY A 6 -4.81 3.33 0.65
C GLY A 6 -4.44 1.92 1.14
N HIS A 7 -3.25 1.43 0.80
CA HIS A 7 -2.77 0.12 1.27
C HIS A 7 -2.41 0.14 2.76
N VAL A 8 -1.71 1.17 3.24
CA VAL A 8 -1.38 1.30 4.67
C VAL A 8 -2.64 1.42 5.52
N PHE A 9 -3.62 2.21 5.07
CA PHE A 9 -4.89 2.36 5.79
C PHE A 9 -5.65 1.03 5.87
N TYR A 10 -5.72 0.28 4.77
CA TYR A 10 -6.37 -1.03 4.74
C TYR A 10 -5.67 -2.05 5.64
N GLN A 11 -4.34 -2.11 5.59
CA GLN A 11 -3.56 -3.01 6.43
C GLN A 11 -3.74 -2.69 7.92
N LEU A 12 -3.74 -1.41 8.30
CA LEU A 12 -4.05 -1.01 9.67
C LEU A 12 -5.48 -1.38 10.08
N ALA A 13 -6.47 -1.16 9.21
CA ALA A 13 -7.86 -1.48 9.50
C ALA A 13 -8.07 -2.99 9.74
N ILE A 14 -7.47 -3.85 8.91
CA ILE A 14 -7.53 -5.31 9.10
C ILE A 14 -6.81 -5.74 10.38
N ILE A 15 -5.62 -5.18 10.65
CA ILE A 15 -4.89 -5.51 11.87
C ILE A 15 -5.67 -5.09 13.12
N PHE A 16 -6.29 -3.90 13.12
CA PHE A 16 -7.16 -3.49 14.23
C PHE A 16 -8.40 -4.38 14.34
N PHE A 17 -9.01 -4.75 13.22
CA PHE A 17 -10.14 -5.68 13.22
C PHE A 17 -9.76 -7.01 13.86
N ILE A 18 -8.63 -7.62 13.49
CA ILE A 18 -8.17 -8.88 14.08
C ILE A 18 -7.77 -8.65 15.55
N LEU A 19 -7.14 -7.53 15.88
CA LEU A 19 -6.74 -7.21 17.26
C LEU A 19 -7.93 -7.14 18.21
N PHE A 20 -9.03 -6.50 17.82
CA PHE A 20 -10.21 -6.33 18.68
C PHE A 20 -11.26 -7.44 18.52
N ALA A 21 -11.49 -7.94 17.31
CA ALA A 21 -12.54 -8.92 17.01
C ALA A 21 -12.01 -10.35 16.80
N GLY A 22 -10.71 -10.53 16.62
CA GLY A 22 -10.13 -11.84 16.28
C GLY A 22 -10.33 -12.91 17.35
N SER A 23 -10.32 -12.54 18.63
CA SER A 23 -10.62 -13.49 19.73
C SER A 23 -12.06 -14.05 19.61
N LYS A 24 -13.03 -13.20 19.23
CA LYS A 24 -14.44 -13.60 19.06
C LYS A 24 -14.76 -14.27 17.72
N VAL A 25 -14.05 -13.91 16.65
CA VAL A 25 -14.34 -14.37 15.28
C VAL A 25 -13.66 -15.69 14.96
N PHE A 26 -12.46 -15.93 15.51
CA PHE A 26 -11.66 -17.12 15.21
C PHE A 26 -11.68 -18.16 16.33
N ASP A 27 -12.58 -18.00 17.29
CA ASP A 27 -12.87 -18.91 18.41
C ASP A 27 -11.61 -19.42 19.12
N ILE A 28 -10.62 -18.53 19.28
CA ILE A 28 -9.30 -18.87 19.82
C ILE A 28 -9.40 -19.16 21.34
N ASP A 29 -10.50 -18.75 21.97
CA ASP A 29 -10.75 -18.81 23.41
C ASP A 29 -11.64 -20.00 23.84
N ALA A 30 -12.15 -20.84 22.93
CA ALA A 30 -13.17 -21.86 23.23
C ALA A 30 -12.77 -22.91 24.29
N ASP A 31 -11.46 -23.12 24.52
CA ASP A 31 -10.96 -24.22 25.35
C ASP A 31 -10.07 -23.77 26.53
N ARG A 32 -10.14 -22.51 27.03
CA ARG A 32 -9.22 -22.07 28.11
C ARG A 32 -9.85 -21.41 29.34
N PRO A 33 -9.38 -21.78 30.57
CA PRO A 33 -9.74 -21.10 31.80
C PRO A 33 -9.10 -19.70 31.85
N VAL A 34 -9.85 -18.77 32.45
CA VAL A 34 -9.75 -17.30 32.40
C VAL A 34 -8.45 -16.68 32.96
N ASP A 35 -7.45 -17.48 33.38
CA ASP A 35 -6.30 -17.00 34.18
C ASP A 35 -4.95 -16.84 33.42
N SER A 36 -4.89 -17.03 32.10
CA SER A 36 -3.62 -16.97 31.35
C SER A 36 -3.38 -15.62 30.67
N ILE A 37 -3.04 -14.58 31.45
CA ILE A 37 -2.62 -13.25 30.95
C ILE A 37 -1.23 -13.30 30.25
N VAL A 38 -0.50 -14.42 30.33
CA VAL A 38 0.95 -14.48 30.04
C VAL A 38 1.35 -15.43 28.90
N GLU A 39 0.43 -16.18 28.28
CA GLU A 39 0.84 -17.06 27.16
C GLU A 39 0.84 -16.32 25.82
N PRO A 40 1.89 -16.49 24.98
CA PRO A 40 1.91 -15.96 23.61
C PRO A 40 0.71 -16.55 22.86
N SER A 41 -0.33 -15.74 22.69
CA SER A 41 -1.60 -16.21 22.20
C SER A 41 -1.50 -16.45 20.69
N LYS A 42 -2.15 -17.52 20.21
CA LYS A 42 -2.33 -17.78 18.77
C LYS A 42 -2.86 -16.55 18.03
N HIS A 43 -3.60 -15.71 18.74
CA HIS A 43 -4.08 -14.41 18.30
C HIS A 43 -2.96 -13.45 17.86
N PHE A 44 -1.91 -13.24 18.67
CA PHE A 44 -0.77 -12.40 18.25
C PHE A 44 0.03 -13.03 17.09
N THR A 45 0.15 -14.35 17.06
CA THR A 45 0.82 -15.03 15.93
C THR A 45 0.00 -14.86 14.65
N MET A 46 -1.33 -14.91 14.73
CA MET A 46 -2.22 -14.66 13.60
C MET A 46 -2.10 -13.21 13.10
N ILE A 47 -2.05 -12.23 13.99
CA ILE A 47 -1.84 -10.81 13.63
C ILE A 47 -0.52 -10.65 12.87
N PHE A 48 0.57 -11.22 13.40
CA PHE A 48 1.86 -11.20 12.73
C PHE A 48 1.81 -11.89 11.36
N ASN A 49 1.21 -13.08 11.27
CA ASN A 49 1.13 -13.83 10.04
C ASN A 49 0.31 -13.10 8.96
N VAL A 50 -0.83 -12.53 9.34
CA VAL A 50 -1.65 -11.69 8.44
C VAL A 50 -0.85 -10.46 7.99
N PHE A 51 -0.16 -9.77 8.89
CA PHE A 51 0.65 -8.61 8.55
C PHE A 51 1.72 -8.94 7.49
N VAL A 52 2.46 -10.04 7.67
CA VAL A 52 3.50 -10.43 6.70
C VAL A 52 2.89 -10.92 5.39
N LEU A 53 1.82 -11.74 5.42
CA LEU A 53 1.15 -12.19 4.20
C LEU A 53 0.55 -11.03 3.41
N MET A 54 -0.09 -10.07 4.08
CA MET A 54 -0.58 -8.85 3.43
C MET A 54 0.54 -8.07 2.76
N THR A 55 1.70 -7.94 3.43
CA THR A 55 2.89 -7.31 2.86
C THR A 55 3.39 -8.07 1.63
N LEU A 56 3.43 -9.40 1.70
CA LEU A 56 3.87 -10.28 0.61
C LEU A 56 2.95 -10.23 -0.61
N PHE A 57 1.63 -10.21 -0.40
CA PHE A 57 0.68 -10.05 -1.51
C PHE A 57 0.69 -8.61 -2.05
N ASN A 58 0.96 -7.60 -1.22
CA ASN A 58 1.14 -6.24 -1.70
C ASN A 58 2.39 -6.10 -2.59
N GLU A 59 3.45 -6.88 -2.35
CA GLU A 59 4.64 -6.92 -3.20
C GLU A 59 4.28 -7.22 -4.68
N ILE A 60 3.30 -8.10 -4.90
CA ILE A 60 2.78 -8.41 -6.25
C ILE A 60 2.18 -7.16 -6.91
N ASN A 61 1.43 -6.35 -6.16
CA ASN A 61 0.86 -5.10 -6.67
C ASN A 61 1.94 -4.03 -6.91
N CYS A 62 2.97 -3.97 -6.06
CA CYS A 62 4.08 -3.03 -6.18
C CYS A 62 4.95 -3.26 -7.43
N ARG A 63 4.92 -4.47 -8.02
CA ARG A 63 5.70 -4.82 -9.22
C ARG A 63 5.39 -3.95 -10.44
N LYS A 64 4.15 -3.48 -10.57
CA LYS A 64 3.68 -2.66 -11.71
C LYS A 64 2.98 -1.41 -11.16
N ILE A 65 3.73 -0.32 -11.02
CA ILE A 65 3.22 0.96 -10.50
C ILE A 65 2.48 1.78 -11.59
N HIS A 66 2.74 1.47 -12.87
CA HIS A 66 1.98 2.05 -13.98
C HIS A 66 0.62 1.36 -14.14
N ASP A 67 -0.38 2.13 -14.58
CA ASP A 67 -1.84 1.90 -14.65
C ASP A 67 -2.33 0.66 -15.47
N GLU A 68 -1.56 -0.42 -15.49
CA GLU A 68 -1.94 -1.70 -16.07
C GLU A 68 -2.82 -2.48 -15.08
N LYS A 69 -4.11 -2.60 -15.39
CA LYS A 69 -5.12 -3.31 -14.58
C LYS A 69 -4.80 -4.79 -14.30
N ASN A 70 -3.82 -5.38 -14.98
CA ASN A 70 -3.45 -6.80 -14.88
C ASN A 70 -2.10 -6.99 -14.15
N VAL A 71 -2.11 -6.96 -12.81
CA VAL A 71 -0.92 -7.24 -11.97
C VAL A 71 -0.31 -8.63 -12.22
N PHE A 72 -1.14 -9.59 -12.65
CA PHE A 72 -0.75 -10.96 -12.96
C PHE A 72 -0.06 -11.13 -14.32
N ARG A 73 -0.14 -10.14 -15.22
CA ARG A 73 0.43 -10.29 -16.57
C ARG A 73 1.96 -10.31 -16.50
N GLY A 74 2.55 -11.41 -16.94
CA GLY A 74 4.00 -11.60 -16.93
C GLY A 74 4.60 -11.83 -15.53
N ILE A 75 3.82 -12.30 -14.55
CA ILE A 75 4.37 -12.67 -13.23
C ILE A 75 5.40 -13.80 -13.35
N PHE A 76 5.07 -14.82 -14.14
CA PHE A 76 5.95 -15.97 -14.40
C PHE A 76 7.05 -15.71 -15.44
N THR A 77 7.03 -14.57 -16.14
CA THR A 77 8.10 -14.23 -17.09
C THR A 77 9.31 -13.58 -16.41
N ASN A 78 9.17 -13.14 -15.16
CA ASN A 78 10.29 -12.60 -14.38
C ASN A 78 10.67 -13.59 -13.28
N SER A 79 11.69 -14.42 -13.54
CA SER A 79 12.15 -15.44 -12.60
C SER A 79 12.55 -14.83 -11.26
N THR A 80 13.29 -13.72 -11.28
CA THR A 80 13.78 -13.07 -10.05
C THR A 80 12.66 -12.66 -9.09
N PHE A 81 11.55 -12.13 -9.61
CA PHE A 81 10.38 -11.81 -8.78
C PHE A 81 9.75 -13.08 -8.19
N CYS A 82 9.59 -14.11 -9.01
CA CYS A 82 9.02 -15.39 -8.57
C CYS A 82 9.89 -16.03 -7.49
N ASP A 83 11.21 -15.99 -7.66
CA ASP A 83 12.18 -16.56 -6.72
C ASP A 83 12.12 -15.85 -5.36
N ILE A 84 12.15 -14.52 -5.35
CA ILE A 84 12.05 -13.73 -4.10
C ILE A 84 10.72 -14.02 -3.40
N TRP A 85 9.61 -13.98 -4.13
CA TRP A 85 8.28 -14.19 -3.58
C TRP A 85 8.10 -15.60 -2.99
N ILE A 86 8.61 -16.63 -3.67
CA ILE A 86 8.57 -18.01 -3.17
C ILE A 86 9.44 -18.16 -1.93
N VAL A 87 10.66 -17.62 -1.94
CA VAL A 87 11.57 -17.69 -0.79
C VAL A 87 10.97 -16.99 0.42
N THR A 88 10.43 -15.78 0.27
CA THR A 88 9.79 -15.05 1.37
C THR A 88 8.55 -15.77 1.89
N PHE A 89 7.75 -16.40 1.01
CA PHE A 89 6.62 -17.23 1.43
C PHE A 89 7.04 -18.46 2.24
N ILE A 90 8.08 -19.17 1.79
CA ILE A 90 8.61 -20.34 2.52
C ILE A 90 9.18 -19.94 3.88
N VAL A 91 9.96 -18.86 3.93
CA VAL A 91 10.47 -18.31 5.19
C VAL A 91 9.32 -17.94 6.11
N GLN A 92 8.24 -17.36 5.58
CA GLN A 92 7.07 -17.02 6.38
C GLN A 92 6.38 -18.25 6.97
N ILE A 93 6.28 -19.36 6.22
CA ILE A 93 5.77 -20.63 6.75
C ILE A 93 6.65 -21.12 7.91
N ILE A 94 7.97 -21.07 7.75
CA ILE A 94 8.92 -21.51 8.78
C ILE A 94 8.79 -20.65 10.05
N ILE A 95 8.69 -19.33 9.91
CA ILE A 95 8.53 -18.42 11.05
C ILE A 95 7.18 -18.63 11.74
N ALA A 96 6.09 -18.74 10.98
CA ALA A 96 4.75 -18.93 11.56
C ALA A 96 4.61 -20.27 12.31
N GLN A 97 5.30 -21.32 11.85
CA GLN A 97 5.18 -22.65 12.46
C GLN A 97 6.26 -22.95 13.52
N TYR A 98 7.48 -22.43 13.34
CA TYR A 98 8.65 -22.75 14.17
C TYR A 98 9.33 -21.53 14.79
N GLY A 99 8.81 -20.31 14.56
CA GLY A 99 9.36 -19.06 15.10
C GLY A 99 9.09 -18.82 16.59
N SER A 100 8.80 -19.87 17.37
CA SER A 100 8.44 -19.75 18.79
C SER A 100 9.55 -19.14 19.63
N PHE A 101 10.81 -19.48 19.36
CA PHE A 101 11.95 -19.04 20.18
C PHE A 101 12.29 -17.55 20.01
N VAL A 102 12.18 -17.00 18.80
CA VAL A 102 12.61 -15.61 18.48
C VAL A 102 11.43 -14.65 18.37
N PHE A 103 10.31 -15.11 17.83
CA PHE A 103 9.14 -14.28 17.52
C PHE A 103 7.94 -14.59 18.43
N SER A 104 8.11 -15.46 19.44
CA SER A 104 7.04 -15.92 20.31
C SER A 104 5.82 -16.44 19.53
N CYS A 105 6.07 -16.99 18.35
CA CYS A 105 5.03 -17.52 17.47
C CYS A 105 4.57 -18.90 17.93
N VAL A 106 3.26 -19.13 17.93
CA VAL A 106 2.68 -20.45 18.18
C VAL A 106 2.17 -21.03 16.88
N ALA A 107 2.47 -22.30 16.64
CA ALA A 107 1.97 -23.06 15.49
C ALA A 107 0.47 -22.83 15.25
N LEU A 108 0.13 -22.26 14.09
CA LEU A 108 -1.25 -22.07 13.67
C LEU A 108 -1.85 -23.38 13.16
N THR A 109 -3.16 -23.55 13.37
CA THR A 109 -3.92 -24.63 12.71
C THR A 109 -4.14 -24.29 11.23
N LEU A 110 -4.47 -25.31 10.43
CA LEU A 110 -4.76 -25.11 9.00
C LEU A 110 -5.89 -24.11 8.78
N GLU A 111 -6.95 -24.16 9.60
CA GLU A 111 -8.08 -23.23 9.52
C GLU A 111 -7.64 -21.78 9.75
N GLN A 112 -6.83 -21.53 10.79
CA GLN A 112 -6.29 -20.20 11.08
C GLN A 112 -5.38 -19.71 9.95
N TRP A 113 -4.61 -20.61 9.34
CA TRP A 113 -3.80 -20.33 8.15
C TRP A 113 -4.65 -19.91 6.95
N MET A 114 -5.79 -20.58 6.72
CA MET A 114 -6.72 -20.23 5.64
C MET A 114 -7.31 -18.82 5.84
N TRP A 115 -7.67 -18.47 7.08
CA TRP A 115 -8.08 -17.09 7.40
C TRP A 115 -6.94 -16.09 7.16
N CYS A 116 -5.71 -16.42 7.52
CA CYS A 116 -4.57 -15.55 7.25
C CYS A 116 -4.35 -15.33 5.74
N LEU A 117 -4.44 -16.40 4.95
CA LEU A 117 -4.34 -16.34 3.49
C LEU A 117 -5.50 -15.54 2.88
N PHE A 118 -6.71 -15.67 3.41
CA PHE A 118 -7.87 -14.91 2.96
C PHE A 118 -7.63 -13.40 3.07
N PHE A 119 -7.15 -12.91 4.22
CA PHE A 119 -6.79 -11.49 4.40
C PHE A 119 -5.55 -11.08 3.60
N GLY A 120 -4.61 -11.99 3.36
CA GLY A 120 -3.49 -11.73 2.46
C GLY A 120 -3.95 -11.46 1.02
N VAL A 121 -4.77 -12.35 0.48
CA VAL A 121 -5.28 -12.26 -0.90
C VAL A 121 -6.22 -11.07 -1.08
N SER A 122 -6.98 -10.68 -0.05
CA SER A 122 -7.88 -9.53 -0.13
C SER A 122 -7.15 -8.20 -0.43
N VAL A 123 -5.85 -8.10 -0.16
CA VAL A 123 -5.01 -6.95 -0.56
C VAL A 123 -4.92 -6.80 -2.08
N LEU A 124 -4.90 -7.91 -2.83
CA LEU A 124 -4.91 -7.89 -4.30
C LEU A 124 -6.22 -7.30 -4.82
N LEU A 125 -7.34 -7.65 -4.20
CA LEU A 125 -8.66 -7.10 -4.53
C LEU A 125 -8.75 -5.62 -4.17
N TRP A 126 -8.27 -5.26 -2.97
CA TRP A 126 -8.24 -3.88 -2.50
C TRP A 126 -7.44 -2.95 -3.42
N HIS A 127 -6.33 -3.45 -3.98
CA HIS A 127 -5.55 -2.69 -4.96
C HIS A 127 -6.38 -2.28 -6.19
N GLN A 128 -7.22 -3.17 -6.69
CA GLN A 128 -8.12 -2.86 -7.80
C GLN A 128 -9.13 -1.78 -7.42
N VAL A 129 -9.66 -1.83 -6.19
CA VAL A 129 -10.57 -0.79 -5.65
C VAL A 129 -9.88 0.58 -5.61
N ILE A 130 -8.65 0.68 -5.12
CA ILE A 130 -7.91 1.96 -5.11
C ILE A 130 -7.65 2.47 -6.53
N ASN A 131 -7.36 1.58 -7.47
CA ASN A 131 -7.13 1.95 -8.86
C ASN A 131 -8.40 2.48 -9.54
N LEU A 132 -9.58 1.97 -9.15
CA LEU A 132 -10.88 2.44 -9.65
C LEU A 132 -11.23 3.87 -9.24
N ILE A 133 -10.67 4.41 -8.15
CA ILE A 133 -10.95 5.77 -7.69
C ILE A 133 -10.09 6.76 -8.51
N PRO A 134 -10.69 7.54 -9.44
CA PRO A 134 -9.95 8.59 -10.14
C PRO A 134 -9.62 9.69 -9.14
N VAL A 135 -8.33 9.94 -8.91
CA VAL A 135 -7.91 11.15 -8.20
C VAL A 135 -7.95 12.25 -9.24
N THR A 136 -9.01 13.06 -9.21
CA THR A 136 -9.17 14.26 -10.02
C THR A 136 -8.00 15.19 -9.74
N ARG A 137 -6.95 15.11 -10.57
CA ARG A 137 -5.92 16.14 -10.65
C ARG A 137 -6.50 17.28 -11.48
N HIS A 138 -7.29 18.15 -10.86
CA HIS A 138 -7.32 19.53 -11.31
C HIS A 138 -6.04 20.19 -10.81
N ILE A 139 -4.94 19.95 -11.53
CA ILE A 139 -3.86 20.94 -11.58
C ILE A 139 -4.23 21.78 -12.79
N PRO A 140 -4.73 23.01 -12.62
CA PRO A 140 -4.70 23.97 -13.71
C PRO A 140 -3.24 24.02 -14.13
N LYS A 141 -2.95 23.57 -15.35
CA LYS A 141 -1.70 23.93 -15.99
C LYS A 141 -1.78 25.45 -16.08
N LEU A 142 -1.16 26.20 -15.16
CA LEU A 142 -0.69 27.51 -15.56
C LEU A 142 0.28 27.20 -16.69
N GLY A 143 -0.12 27.52 -17.92
CA GLY A 143 0.74 27.31 -19.07
C GLY A 143 2.02 28.07 -18.78
N VAL A 144 3.16 27.39 -18.85
CA VAL A 144 4.45 28.08 -18.94
C VAL A 144 4.40 29.07 -20.12
N ASP A 145 3.62 28.74 -21.14
CA ASP A 145 3.25 29.61 -22.26
C ASP A 145 2.50 30.88 -21.81
N ASP A 146 1.56 30.79 -20.86
CA ASP A 146 0.85 31.96 -20.30
C ASP A 146 1.79 32.85 -19.48
N VAL A 147 2.77 32.25 -18.79
CA VAL A 147 3.77 32.98 -17.99
C VAL A 147 4.80 33.67 -18.90
N ASP A 148 5.20 33.04 -20.00
CA ASP A 148 6.08 33.64 -21.00
C ASP A 148 5.36 34.75 -21.79
N GLU A 149 4.07 34.57 -22.11
CA GLU A 149 3.24 35.62 -22.75
C GLU A 149 2.98 36.80 -21.79
N LEU A 150 2.78 36.54 -20.49
CA LEU A 150 2.73 37.60 -19.48
C LEU A 150 4.08 38.29 -19.27
N ALA A 151 5.19 37.56 -19.26
CA ALA A 151 6.52 38.13 -19.11
C ALA A 151 6.87 39.02 -20.32
N LEU A 152 6.48 38.61 -21.53
CA LEU A 152 6.70 39.35 -22.77
C LEU A 152 5.80 40.61 -22.84
N SER A 153 4.56 40.55 -22.35
CA SER A 153 3.67 41.72 -22.28
C SER A 153 4.05 42.74 -21.19
N VAL A 154 4.74 42.31 -20.13
CA VAL A 154 5.32 43.21 -19.12
C VAL A 154 6.59 43.90 -19.64
N ASP A 155 7.38 43.24 -20.48
CA ASP A 155 8.58 43.82 -21.11
C ASP A 155 8.24 44.79 -22.27
N LEU A 156 7.04 44.65 -22.88
CA LEU A 156 6.53 45.54 -23.93
C LEU A 156 5.67 46.71 -23.40
N GLY A 157 5.93 47.20 -22.18
CA GLY A 157 5.31 48.44 -21.69
C GLY A 157 5.45 49.58 -22.72
N PRO A 158 4.43 50.45 -22.87
CA PRO A 158 4.28 51.33 -24.03
C PRO A 158 5.51 52.22 -24.23
N GLU A 159 6.13 52.14 -25.40
CA GLU A 159 7.13 53.15 -25.81
C GLU A 159 6.51 54.54 -25.68
N GLU A 160 7.13 55.36 -24.84
CA GLU A 160 6.77 56.76 -24.66
C GLU A 160 6.99 57.50 -25.99
N PRO A 161 5.95 58.11 -26.60
CA PRO A 161 6.11 58.74 -27.90
C PRO A 161 6.89 60.05 -27.78
N SER A 162 8.03 60.11 -28.48
CA SER A 162 8.49 61.32 -29.18
C SER A 162 8.80 62.56 -28.32
N ARG A 163 9.96 62.55 -27.64
CA ARG A 163 10.62 63.78 -27.15
C ARG A 163 11.69 64.36 -28.09
N LEU A 164 11.60 64.07 -29.39
CA LEU A 164 12.53 64.62 -30.40
C LEU A 164 11.79 65.42 -31.49
N GLY A 165 11.10 66.48 -31.08
CA GLY A 165 10.46 67.43 -32.00
C GLY A 165 10.16 68.81 -31.40
N ALA A 166 10.60 69.07 -30.16
CA ALA A 166 10.34 70.32 -29.44
C ALA A 166 11.62 70.89 -28.84
N SER A 167 12.69 70.98 -29.63
CA SER A 167 13.79 71.90 -29.39
C SER A 167 14.53 72.07 -30.70
N LEU A 168 14.19 73.15 -31.42
CA LEU A 168 15.06 73.98 -32.26
C LEU A 168 14.14 74.93 -33.06
N THR A 169 13.76 76.00 -32.36
CA THR A 169 13.81 77.36 -32.92
C THR A 169 15.19 77.66 -33.47
#